data_AF-A0A838HT08-F1
#
_entry.id   AF-A0A838HT08-F1
#
_cell.length_a   1.000
_cell.length_b   1.000
_cell.length_c   1.000
_cell.angle_alpha   90.00
_cell.angle_beta   90.00
_cell.angle_gamma   90.00
#
_symmetry.space_group_name_H-M   'P 1'
#
loop_
_entity.id
_entity.type
_entity.pdbx_description
1 polymer ?
#
loop_
_entity_poly.entity_id
_entity_poly.type
_entity_poly.pdbx_seq_one_letter_code
_entity_poly.pdbx_strand_id
1 'polypeptide(L)'
;MTRPERVHRPARTDEWEIVAADKGVADDWDRWAAQEPNALAAAYDQLASNPTQFSARQKRLEGATYGTGTYQGQTYDRWQYEATAGGRIFYFVDDPTGGGRRQPQRRGRGPRPKRRVIVEAVHPGHPKGTERKRG
;
A
#
# COMPACT_ATOMS: atom_id res chain seq x y z
N MET A 1 36.78 20.51 1.13
CA MET A 1 35.80 19.71 0.35
C MET A 1 34.44 19.88 1.02
N THR A 2 33.50 20.56 0.36
CA THR A 2 32.17 20.83 0.92
C THR A 2 31.33 19.56 0.91
N ARG A 3 30.64 19.25 2.01
CA ARG A 3 29.77 18.07 2.11
C ARG A 3 28.59 18.24 1.15
N PRO A 4 28.22 17.23 0.35
CA PRO A 4 27.04 17.32 -0.49
C PRO A 4 25.79 17.51 0.37
N GLU A 5 24.95 18.45 -0.03
CA GLU A 5 23.66 18.74 0.62
C GLU A 5 22.57 17.86 0.02
N ARG A 6 21.70 17.31 0.87
CA ARG A 6 20.62 16.42 0.42
C ARG A 6 19.47 17.25 -0.12
N VAL A 7 19.08 16.98 -1.36
CA VAL A 7 17.86 17.55 -1.96
C VAL A 7 16.68 16.67 -1.57
N HIS A 8 15.63 17.27 -1.01
CA HIS A 8 14.39 16.58 -0.70
C HIS A 8 13.49 16.49 -1.95
N ARG A 9 12.79 15.36 -2.09
CA ARG A 9 11.79 15.20 -3.15
C ARG A 9 10.67 16.24 -2.96
N PRO A 10 10.31 17.03 -3.98
CA PRO A 10 9.15 17.90 -3.92
C PRO A 10 7.86 17.10 -3.65
N ALA A 11 6.97 17.64 -2.83
CA ALA A 11 5.69 17.01 -2.56
C ALA A 11 4.81 17.04 -3.81
N ARG A 12 4.28 15.88 -4.19
CA ARG A 12 3.27 15.78 -5.24
C ARG A 12 1.88 15.97 -4.66
N THR A 13 1.02 16.68 -5.37
CA THR A 13 -0.36 16.93 -4.95
C THR A 13 -1.34 15.84 -5.39
N ASP A 14 -0.91 14.96 -6.30
CA ASP A 14 -1.70 13.91 -6.93
C ASP A 14 -1.43 12.51 -6.37
N GLU A 15 -0.47 12.37 -5.45
CA GLU A 15 -0.11 11.09 -4.85
C GLU A 15 -1.16 10.61 -3.83
N TRP A 16 -1.29 9.29 -3.79
CA TRP A 16 -2.06 8.60 -2.78
C TRP A 16 -1.28 8.56 -1.48
N GLU A 17 -1.97 8.88 -0.39
CA GLU A 17 -1.43 8.76 0.95
C GLU A 17 -1.52 7.29 1.38
N ILE A 18 -0.38 6.68 1.72
CA ILE A 18 -0.33 5.30 2.23
C ILE A 18 -0.42 5.34 3.75
N VAL A 19 -1.40 4.63 4.30
CA VAL A 19 -1.62 4.53 5.74
C VAL A 19 -1.78 3.07 6.14
N ALA A 20 -1.31 2.70 7.33
CA ALA A 20 -1.60 1.39 7.91
C ALA A 20 -3.04 1.37 8.49
N ALA A 21 -3.74 0.24 8.36
CA ALA A 21 -5.05 0.06 8.96
C ALA A 21 -5.00 0.12 10.49
N ASP A 22 -3.94 -0.39 11.09
CA ASP A 22 -3.70 -0.30 12.53
C ASP A 22 -2.20 -0.30 12.84
N LYS A 23 -1.87 -0.16 14.13
CA LYS A 23 -0.48 -0.08 14.60
C LYS A 23 0.31 -1.36 14.32
N GLY A 24 -0.30 -2.53 14.44
CA GLY A 24 0.36 -3.81 14.16
C GLY A 24 0.80 -3.92 12.70
N VAL A 25 -0.05 -3.44 11.78
CA VAL A 25 0.30 -3.39 10.35
C VAL A 25 1.45 -2.42 10.08
N ALA A 26 1.50 -1.28 10.78
CA ALA A 26 2.63 -0.36 10.68
C ALA A 26 3.94 -1.00 11.19
N ASP A 27 3.88 -1.68 12.34
CA ASP A 27 5.03 -2.38 12.90
C ASP A 27 5.53 -3.50 11.97
N ASP A 28 4.62 -4.24 11.33
CA ASP A 28 4.98 -5.30 10.36
C ASP A 28 5.53 -4.73 9.04
N TRP A 29 5.02 -3.57 8.60
CA TRP A 29 5.60 -2.83 7.48
C TRP A 29 7.06 -2.44 7.77
N ASP A 30 7.32 -1.85 8.93
CA ASP A 30 8.67 -1.42 9.33
C ASP A 30 9.62 -2.61 9.46
N ARG A 31 9.15 -3.74 10.01
CA ARG A 31 9.92 -4.99 10.08
C ARG A 31 10.28 -5.52 8.70
N TRP A 32 9.38 -5.44 7.72
CA TRP A 32 9.68 -5.84 6.35
C TRP A 32 10.62 -4.83 5.67
N ALA A 33 10.42 -3.53 5.90
CA ALA A 33 11.29 -2.47 5.38
C ALA A 33 12.74 -2.66 5.84
N ALA A 34 12.94 -3.13 7.07
CA ALA A 34 14.26 -3.45 7.60
C ALA A 34 14.92 -4.66 6.91
N GLN A 35 14.12 -5.62 6.41
CA GLN A 35 14.61 -6.83 5.75
C GLN A 35 14.83 -6.63 4.24
N GLU A 36 13.90 -5.97 3.56
CA GLU A 36 13.88 -5.79 2.10
C GLU A 36 13.55 -4.33 1.71
N PRO A 37 14.37 -3.34 2.10
CA PRO A 37 14.05 -1.91 1.97
C PRO A 37 13.76 -1.48 0.53
N ASN A 38 14.52 -2.00 -0.44
CA ASN A 38 14.37 -1.64 -1.85
C ASN A 38 13.06 -2.16 -2.44
N ALA A 39 12.64 -3.36 -2.05
CA ALA A 39 11.38 -3.94 -2.52
C ALA A 39 10.18 -3.16 -1.98
N LEU A 40 10.22 -2.81 -0.69
CA LEU A 40 9.15 -2.08 -0.06
C LEU A 40 9.09 -0.61 -0.50
N ALA A 41 10.24 0.01 -0.79
CA ALA A 41 10.29 1.33 -1.41
C ALA A 41 9.65 1.33 -2.80
N ALA A 42 9.97 0.35 -3.66
CA ALA A 42 9.35 0.23 -4.97
C ALA A 42 7.84 -0.04 -4.89
N ALA A 43 7.41 -0.85 -3.91
CA ALA A 43 5.99 -1.08 -3.65
C ALA A 43 5.29 0.22 -3.19
N TYR A 44 5.93 0.98 -2.29
CA TYR A 44 5.42 2.28 -1.84
C TYR A 44 5.24 3.23 -3.03
N ASP A 45 6.25 3.39 -3.89
CA ASP A 45 6.18 4.27 -5.06
C ASP A 45 5.05 3.88 -6.02
N GLN A 46 4.86 2.57 -6.25
CA GLN A 46 3.78 2.06 -7.10
C GLN A 46 2.40 2.32 -6.49
N LEU A 47 2.21 2.07 -5.20
CA LEU A 47 0.93 2.27 -4.51
C LEU A 47 0.60 3.76 -4.35
N ALA A 48 1.60 4.62 -4.12
CA ALA A 48 1.44 6.07 -4.04
C ALA A 48 1.08 6.69 -5.39
N SER A 49 1.54 6.08 -6.49
CA SER A 49 1.27 6.57 -7.85
C SER A 49 -0.01 6.01 -8.45
N ASN A 50 -0.19 4.67 -8.45
CA ASN A 50 -1.26 3.98 -9.17
C ASN A 50 -1.74 2.72 -8.42
N PRO A 51 -2.50 2.85 -7.31
CA PRO A 51 -2.93 1.72 -6.50
C PRO A 51 -4.06 0.89 -7.13
N THR A 52 -4.61 1.30 -8.27
CA THR A 52 -5.66 0.56 -8.99
C THR A 52 -5.21 0.05 -10.36
N GLN A 53 -3.92 0.15 -10.68
CA GLN A 53 -3.39 -0.36 -11.94
C GLN A 53 -3.31 -1.89 -11.91
N PHE A 54 -4.16 -2.54 -12.70
CA PHE A 54 -4.13 -3.99 -12.83
C PHE A 54 -2.84 -4.45 -13.55
N SER A 55 -2.16 -5.44 -12.99
CA SER A 55 -0.95 -6.05 -13.57
C SER A 55 -0.76 -7.49 -13.07
N ALA A 56 0.31 -8.15 -13.51
CA ALA A 56 0.66 -9.48 -13.00
C ALA A 56 0.90 -9.47 -11.48
N ARG A 57 1.47 -8.38 -10.95
CA ARG A 57 1.80 -8.20 -9.52
C ARG A 57 0.71 -7.49 -8.74
N GLN A 58 -0.21 -6.78 -9.39
CA GLN A 58 -1.22 -5.95 -8.74
C GLN A 58 -2.61 -6.33 -9.21
N LYS A 59 -3.44 -6.86 -8.30
CA LYS A 59 -4.77 -7.35 -8.67
C LYS A 59 -5.79 -7.01 -7.60
N ARG A 60 -7.00 -6.69 -8.03
CA ARG A 60 -8.16 -6.69 -7.15
C ARG A 60 -8.52 -8.13 -6.82
N LEU A 61 -8.80 -8.41 -5.55
CA LEU A 61 -9.30 -9.71 -5.15
C LEU A 61 -10.80 -9.80 -5.44
N GLU A 62 -11.24 -10.99 -5.78
CA GLU A 62 -12.64 -11.27 -6.12
C GLU A 62 -13.21 -12.35 -5.21
N GLY A 63 -14.54 -12.51 -5.26
CA GLY A 63 -15.28 -13.48 -4.46
C GLY A 63 -15.85 -12.91 -3.16
N ALA A 64 -16.93 -13.55 -2.68
CA ALA A 64 -17.73 -13.05 -1.57
C ALA A 64 -16.96 -12.93 -0.24
N THR A 65 -15.96 -13.80 -0.03
CA THR A 65 -15.23 -13.89 1.25
C THR A 65 -13.95 -13.05 1.28
N TYR A 66 -13.23 -12.96 0.16
CA TYR A 66 -11.89 -12.35 0.12
C TYR A 66 -11.82 -11.06 -0.70
N GLY A 67 -12.80 -10.79 -1.56
CA GLY A 67 -12.78 -9.64 -2.46
C GLY A 67 -13.06 -8.29 -1.77
N THR A 68 -13.60 -8.32 -0.55
CA THR A 68 -13.88 -7.10 0.22
C THR A 68 -13.41 -7.25 1.66
N GLY A 69 -13.13 -6.12 2.31
CA GLY A 69 -12.81 -6.05 3.73
C GLY A 69 -13.45 -4.81 4.37
N THR A 70 -13.47 -4.75 5.69
CA THR A 70 -14.06 -3.63 6.44
C THR A 70 -12.98 -2.86 7.18
N TYR A 71 -12.96 -1.54 7.00
CA TYR A 71 -12.08 -0.63 7.74
C TYR A 71 -12.90 0.54 8.27
N GLN A 72 -12.80 0.81 9.58
CA GLN A 72 -13.60 1.83 10.29
C GLN A 72 -15.11 1.79 9.98
N GLY A 73 -15.68 0.57 9.91
CA GLY A 73 -17.10 0.36 9.64
C GLY A 73 -17.53 0.58 8.18
N GLN A 74 -16.58 0.79 7.26
CA GLN A 74 -16.84 0.90 5.83
C GLN A 74 -16.25 -0.29 5.07
N THR A 75 -16.96 -0.76 4.06
CA THR A 75 -16.52 -1.88 3.21
C THR A 75 -15.79 -1.36 1.99
N TYR A 76 -14.61 -1.91 1.73
CA TYR A 76 -13.75 -1.57 0.60
C TYR A 76 -13.44 -2.81 -0.23
N ASP A 77 -13.15 -2.57 -1.51
CA ASP A 77 -12.54 -3.60 -2.36
C ASP A 77 -11.11 -3.86 -1.92
N ARG A 78 -10.78 -5.13 -1.73
CA ARG A 78 -9.44 -5.58 -1.35
C ARG A 78 -8.57 -5.74 -2.59
N TRP A 79 -7.36 -5.23 -2.51
CA TRP A 79 -6.32 -5.38 -3.52
C TRP A 79 -5.13 -6.13 -2.94
N GLN A 80 -4.38 -6.76 -3.84
CA GLN A 80 -3.12 -7.43 -3.55
C GLN A 80 -2.03 -6.86 -4.45
N TYR A 81 -0.87 -6.56 -3.88
CA TYR A 81 0.37 -6.24 -4.59
C TYR A 81 1.48 -7.21 -4.20
N GLU A 82 2.14 -7.81 -5.19
CA GLU A 82 3.31 -8.66 -4.99
C GLU A 82 4.58 -7.80 -5.05
N ALA A 83 5.16 -7.51 -3.88
CA ALA A 83 6.37 -6.69 -3.75
C ALA A 83 7.65 -7.47 -4.04
N THR A 84 7.67 -8.77 -3.70
CA THR A 84 8.78 -9.69 -3.97
C THR A 84 8.24 -11.03 -4.44
N ALA A 85 9.12 -11.93 -4.89
CA ALA A 85 8.74 -13.30 -5.25
C ALA A 85 8.27 -14.06 -3.99
N GLY A 86 6.99 -13.94 -3.65
CA GLY A 86 6.37 -14.50 -2.46
C GLY A 86 5.90 -13.45 -1.43
N GLY A 87 6.41 -12.23 -1.48
CA GLY A 87 6.00 -11.15 -0.57
C GLY A 87 4.81 -10.37 -1.10
N ARG A 88 3.78 -10.20 -0.26
CA ARG A 88 2.50 -9.60 -0.66
C ARG A 88 2.04 -8.52 0.31
N ILE A 89 1.42 -7.48 -0.25
CA ILE A 89 0.74 -6.41 0.47
C ILE A 89 -0.74 -6.50 0.12
N PHE A 90 -1.59 -6.58 1.14
CA PHE A 90 -3.03 -6.46 1.00
C PHE A 90 -3.46 -5.07 1.44
N TYR A 91 -4.30 -4.42 0.65
CA TYR A 91 -4.71 -3.04 0.91
C TYR A 91 -6.11 -2.73 0.37
N PHE A 92 -6.67 -1.63 0.86
CA PHE A 92 -7.88 -1.02 0.35
C PHE A 92 -7.57 0.29 -0.36
N VAL A 93 -8.43 0.64 -1.31
CA VAL A 93 -8.37 1.91 -2.03
C VAL A 93 -9.55 2.76 -1.59
N ASP A 94 -9.27 3.90 -0.96
CA ASP A 94 -10.24 4.91 -0.58
C ASP A 94 -10.14 6.09 -1.57
N ASP A 95 -10.94 5.99 -2.65
CA ASP A 95 -11.08 7.05 -3.64
C ASP A 95 -12.37 7.88 -3.41
N PRO A 96 -12.28 9.07 -2.83
CA PRO A 96 -13.43 9.97 -2.66
C PRO A 96 -13.94 10.56 -3.99
N THR A 97 -13.15 10.47 -5.07
CA THR A 97 -13.52 10.98 -6.41
C THR A 97 -14.28 9.99 -7.29
N GLY A 98 -14.38 8.71 -6.90
CA GLY A 98 -15.35 7.77 -7.49
C GLY A 98 -14.81 6.36 -7.70
N GLY A 99 -15.30 5.42 -6.89
CA GLY A 99 -15.11 3.97 -7.07
C GLY A 99 -15.76 3.10 -6.00
N GLY A 100 -15.83 3.56 -4.74
CA GLY A 100 -16.68 2.97 -3.71
C GLY A 100 -18.13 3.41 -3.88
N ARG A 101 -19.11 2.55 -3.55
CA ARG A 101 -20.55 2.86 -3.59
C ARG A 101 -20.94 3.99 -2.64
N ARG A 102 -20.58 5.24 -2.94
CA ARG A 102 -21.19 6.48 -2.44
C ARG A 102 -20.62 7.68 -3.18
N GLN A 103 -21.52 8.36 -3.89
CA GLN A 103 -21.36 9.76 -4.23
C GLN A 103 -21.38 10.54 -2.91
N PRO A 104 -20.33 11.30 -2.53
CA PRO A 104 -20.43 12.14 -1.35
C PRO A 104 -21.54 13.16 -1.60
N GLN A 105 -22.54 13.22 -0.71
CA GLN A 105 -23.44 14.37 -0.64
C GLN A 105 -22.54 15.60 -0.50
N ARG A 106 -22.57 16.47 -1.52
CA ARG A 106 -21.85 17.74 -1.53
C ARG A 106 -22.26 18.57 -0.32
N ARG A 107 -21.54 18.44 0.79
CA ARG A 107 -21.61 19.38 1.91
C ARG A 107 -20.26 20.08 2.01
N GLY A 108 -20.25 21.32 1.56
CA GLY A 108 -19.29 22.32 1.99
C GLY A 108 -18.02 22.45 1.15
N ARG A 109 -17.57 23.71 1.08
CA ARG A 109 -16.28 24.18 0.58
C ARG A 109 -15.17 23.77 1.57
N GLY A 110 -14.98 22.47 1.76
CA GLY A 110 -13.89 21.89 2.56
C GLY A 110 -12.75 21.40 1.65
N PRO A 111 -11.55 21.14 2.20
CA PRO A 111 -10.49 20.44 1.47
C PRO A 111 -11.04 19.12 0.90
N ARG A 112 -10.70 18.80 -0.35
CA ARG A 112 -11.07 17.49 -0.91
C ARG A 112 -10.44 16.41 -0.02
N PRO A 113 -11.19 15.35 0.36
CA PRO A 113 -10.59 14.24 1.09
C PRO A 113 -9.41 13.70 0.28
N LYS A 114 -8.29 13.45 0.94
CA LYS A 114 -7.11 12.87 0.29
C LYS A 114 -7.44 11.46 -0.18
N ARG A 115 -6.91 11.08 -1.34
CA ARG A 115 -6.94 9.71 -1.83
C ARG A 115 -6.01 8.85 -0.98
N ARG A 116 -6.50 7.71 -0.47
CA ARG A 116 -5.73 6.89 0.48
C ARG A 116 -5.62 5.43 0.04
N VAL A 117 -4.44 4.87 0.27
CA VAL A 117 -4.19 3.43 0.26
C VAL A 117 -4.09 2.99 1.70
N ILE A 118 -5.03 2.16 2.12
CA ILE A 118 -5.06 1.64 3.49
C ILE A 118 -4.47 0.24 3.46
N VAL A 119 -3.24 0.09 3.94
CA VAL A 119 -2.58 -1.22 4.05
C VAL A 119 -3.27 -2.01 5.14
N GLU A 120 -3.87 -3.13 4.75
CA GLU A 120 -4.60 -4.04 5.64
C GLU A 120 -3.66 -5.08 6.23
N ALA A 121 -2.74 -5.62 5.43
CA ALA A 121 -1.78 -6.61 5.88
C ALA A 121 -0.54 -6.63 4.99
N VAL A 122 0.59 -6.98 5.58
CA VAL A 122 1.82 -7.26 4.85
C VAL A 122 2.31 -8.66 5.18
N HIS A 123 2.75 -9.38 4.16
CA HIS A 123 3.32 -10.71 4.30
C HIS A 123 4.64 -10.74 3.54
N PRO A 124 5.78 -10.63 4.26
CA PRO A 124 7.09 -10.82 3.65
C PRO A 124 7.17 -12.20 2.98
N GLY A 125 7.84 -12.26 1.83
CA GLY A 125 8.12 -13.54 1.20
C GLY A 125 8.99 -14.37 2.13
N HIS A 126 8.82 -15.69 2.12
CA HIS A 126 9.76 -16.57 2.82
C HIS A 126 11.18 -16.22 2.35
N PRO A 127 12.14 -15.98 3.26
CA PRO A 127 13.52 -15.77 2.86
C PRO A 127 13.94 -16.97 2.03
N LYS A 128 14.42 -16.72 0.79
CA LYS A 128 15.04 -17.77 -0.01
C LYS A 128 16.09 -18.42 0.89
N GLY A 129 15.88 -19.70 1.20
CA GLY A 129 16.63 -20.40 2.23
C GLY A 129 18.11 -20.07 2.12
N THR A 130 18.68 -19.56 3.20
CA THR A 130 20.12 -19.64 3.44
C THR A 130 20.51 -21.08 3.17
N GLU A 131 21.15 -21.32 2.03
CA GLU A 131 21.88 -22.55 1.76
C GLU A 131 22.93 -22.63 2.86
N ARG A 132 22.60 -23.32 3.96
CA ARG A 132 23.59 -23.76 4.92
C ARG A 132 24.45 -24.76 4.14
N LYS A 133 25.56 -24.29 3.58
CA LYS A 133 26.70 -25.15 3.26
C LYS A 133 27.03 -25.93 4.53
N ARG A 134 26.55 -27.17 4.60
CA ARG A 134 27.13 -28.18 5.48
C ARG A 134 28.48 -28.50 4.86
N GLY A 135 29.54 -28.02 5.51
CA GLY A 135 30.88 -28.56 5.33
C GLY A 135 30.99 -29.95 5.94
#